data_AF-A0A7V8YYB2-F1
#
_entry.id   AF-A0A7V8YYB2-F1
#
_cell.length_a   1.000
_cell.length_b   1.000
_cell.length_c   1.000
_cell.angle_alpha   90.00
_cell.angle_beta   90.00
_cell.angle_gamma   90.00
#
_symmetry.space_group_name_H-M   'P 1'
#
loop_
_entity.id
_entity.type
_entity.pdbx_description
1 polymer ?
#
loop_
_entity_poly.entity_id
_entity_poly.type
_entity_poly.pdbx_seq_one_letter_code
_entity_poly.pdbx_strand_id
1 'polypeptide(L)'
;MQRKILIIDDHDDLASALDSAFSAAGHLVRILKNRGDAITVANINDYDLIITDLDVDNSEVVPPLNGNKGSCLPELSPADAGERIKAFKLCAPNFRRDELDEDELKNFVETVLNYKTRFVDTIEFVRQLHEKIEFELPSAISPMHSILDYLTKRVEKLGVVNTEQSNLFVALDEAFVNAVKHGNKFNAQKMVRITAELTRQEARFTVEDEGDGFDVNSIPDPLDPENLFKTSGRGCLFICNIMDEVKYNERGNRLTMVKKSENPEFVKSEK
;
A
#
# COMPACT_ATOMS: atom_id res chain seq x y z
N MET A 1 -5.00 -7.76 22.90
CA MET A 1 -6.03 -6.87 23.50
C MET A 1 -7.30 -6.99 22.66
N GLN A 2 -8.52 -6.78 23.18
CA GLN A 2 -9.70 -6.78 22.29
C GLN A 2 -9.67 -5.53 21.41
N ARG A 3 -9.77 -5.72 20.08
CA ARG A 3 -9.69 -4.66 19.07
C ARG A 3 -11.00 -4.60 18.28
N LYS A 4 -11.36 -3.44 17.77
CA LYS A 4 -12.51 -3.25 16.86
C LYS A 4 -12.03 -3.27 15.43
N ILE A 5 -12.56 -4.19 14.63
CA ILE A 5 -12.14 -4.41 13.25
C ILE A 5 -13.35 -4.20 12.33
N LEU A 6 -13.15 -3.41 11.28
CA LEU A 6 -14.13 -3.22 10.22
C LEU A 6 -13.61 -3.88 8.94
N ILE A 7 -14.43 -4.75 8.36
CA ILE A 7 -14.17 -5.39 7.08
C ILE A 7 -15.21 -4.88 6.08
N ILE A 8 -14.75 -4.38 4.95
CA ILE A 8 -15.58 -3.87 3.87
C ILE A 8 -15.20 -4.67 2.63
N ASP A 9 -16.04 -5.64 2.26
CA ASP A 9 -15.72 -6.62 1.23
C ASP A 9 -16.98 -7.01 0.48
N ASP A 10 -16.92 -6.93 -0.85
CA ASP A 10 -18.01 -7.36 -1.74
C ASP A 10 -17.97 -8.87 -2.05
N HIS A 11 -16.91 -9.56 -1.65
CA HIS A 11 -16.71 -11.00 -1.77
C HIS A 11 -16.84 -11.69 -0.40
N ASP A 12 -17.80 -12.61 -0.28
CA ASP A 12 -18.12 -13.25 1.01
C ASP A 12 -16.96 -14.13 1.56
N ASP A 13 -16.04 -14.61 0.72
CA ASP A 13 -14.99 -15.55 1.12
C ASP A 13 -13.91 -14.91 2.03
N LEU A 14 -13.35 -13.77 1.63
CA LEU A 14 -12.30 -13.09 2.40
C LEU A 14 -12.86 -12.54 3.71
N ALA A 15 -14.02 -11.89 3.67
CA ALA A 15 -14.69 -11.38 4.86
C ALA A 15 -15.01 -12.48 5.89
N SER A 16 -15.59 -13.61 5.46
CA SER A 16 -15.94 -14.70 6.37
C SER A 16 -14.71 -15.35 7.00
N ALA A 17 -13.63 -15.49 6.23
CA ALA A 17 -12.39 -16.08 6.71
C ALA A 17 -11.68 -15.17 7.74
N LEU A 18 -11.64 -13.85 7.47
CA LEU A 18 -11.07 -12.87 8.39
C LEU A 18 -11.92 -12.70 9.66
N ASP A 19 -13.25 -12.68 9.54
CA ASP A 19 -14.14 -12.68 10.71
C ASP A 19 -13.88 -13.89 11.60
N SER A 20 -13.83 -15.08 11.02
CA SER A 20 -13.53 -16.31 11.77
C SER A 20 -12.19 -16.22 12.50
N ALA A 21 -11.13 -15.74 11.82
CA ALA A 21 -9.80 -15.61 12.40
C ALA A 21 -9.75 -14.58 13.55
N PHE A 22 -10.30 -13.39 13.33
CA PHE A 22 -10.24 -12.31 14.32
C PHE A 22 -11.21 -12.49 15.48
N SER A 23 -12.40 -13.03 15.24
CA SER A 23 -13.35 -13.38 16.29
C SER A 23 -12.81 -14.51 17.17
N ALA A 24 -12.11 -15.50 16.59
CA ALA A 24 -11.42 -16.55 17.36
C ALA A 24 -10.27 -16.00 18.22
N ALA A 25 -9.59 -14.94 17.76
CA ALA A 25 -8.59 -14.21 18.54
C ALA A 25 -9.19 -13.24 19.58
N GLY A 26 -10.52 -13.13 19.66
CA GLY A 26 -11.25 -12.34 20.66
C GLY A 26 -11.51 -10.88 20.29
N HIS A 27 -11.32 -10.50 19.02
CA HIS A 27 -11.60 -9.15 18.52
C HIS A 27 -13.09 -8.97 18.15
N LEU A 28 -13.53 -7.72 18.08
CA LEU A 28 -14.88 -7.36 17.65
C LEU A 28 -14.87 -7.04 16.16
N VAL A 29 -15.47 -7.90 15.35
CA VAL A 29 -15.51 -7.74 13.89
C VAL A 29 -16.87 -7.20 13.46
N ARG A 30 -16.87 -6.24 12.54
CA ARG A 30 -18.04 -5.81 11.79
C ARG A 30 -17.75 -5.94 10.30
N ILE A 31 -18.68 -6.52 9.56
CA ILE A 31 -18.58 -6.70 8.11
C ILE A 31 -19.60 -5.79 7.41
N LEU A 32 -19.18 -5.14 6.34
CA LEU A 32 -20.03 -4.38 5.40
C LEU A 32 -19.77 -4.90 3.98
N LYS A 33 -20.83 -4.99 3.17
CA LYS A 33 -20.74 -5.62 1.84
C LYS A 33 -20.44 -4.66 0.69
N ASN A 34 -20.52 -3.36 0.93
CA ASN A 34 -20.37 -2.36 -0.13
C ASN A 34 -19.86 -1.03 0.41
N ARG A 35 -19.36 -0.20 -0.51
CA ARG A 35 -18.85 1.15 -0.23
C ARG A 35 -19.91 2.09 0.34
N GLY A 36 -21.16 1.99 -0.13
CA GLY A 36 -22.26 2.86 0.30
C GLY A 36 -22.53 2.75 1.80
N ASP A 37 -22.61 1.52 2.30
CA ASP A 37 -22.80 1.24 3.72
C ASP A 37 -21.63 1.77 4.56
N ALA A 38 -20.40 1.65 4.06
CA ALA A 38 -19.21 2.16 4.74
C ALA A 38 -19.24 3.68 4.94
N ILE A 39 -19.71 4.44 3.95
CA ILE A 39 -19.83 5.91 4.02
C ILE A 39 -20.83 6.33 5.10
N THR A 40 -21.88 5.53 5.35
CA THR A 40 -22.88 5.84 6.39
C THR A 40 -22.36 5.60 7.81
N VAL A 41 -21.20 4.95 7.98
CA VAL A 41 -20.59 4.72 9.29
C VAL A 41 -20.05 6.04 9.84
N ALA A 42 -20.80 6.65 10.76
CA ALA A 42 -20.48 7.96 11.34
C ALA A 42 -19.06 8.06 11.94
N ASN A 43 -18.54 6.95 12.48
CA ASN A 43 -17.25 6.88 13.16
C ASN A 43 -16.36 5.75 12.61
N ILE A 44 -16.11 5.72 11.30
CA ILE A 44 -15.22 4.70 10.73
C ILE A 44 -13.81 4.74 11.36
N ASN A 45 -13.36 5.91 11.79
CA ASN A 45 -12.09 6.10 12.47
C ASN A 45 -12.13 5.70 13.96
N ASP A 46 -13.19 5.09 14.49
CA ASP A 46 -13.19 4.50 15.85
C ASP A 46 -12.68 3.05 15.84
N TYR A 47 -12.54 2.45 14.67
CA TYR A 47 -12.02 1.09 14.50
C TYR A 47 -10.50 1.10 14.62
N ASP A 48 -9.95 0.04 15.20
CA ASP A 48 -8.51 -0.16 15.34
C ASP A 48 -7.89 -0.60 14.02
N LEU A 49 -8.59 -1.46 13.27
CA LEU A 49 -8.19 -1.97 11.97
C LEU A 49 -9.37 -1.88 11.00
N ILE A 50 -9.11 -1.39 9.79
CA ILE A 50 -10.10 -1.30 8.70
C ILE A 50 -9.51 -1.97 7.48
N ILE A 51 -10.22 -2.95 6.94
CA ILE A 51 -9.83 -3.76 5.80
C ILE A 51 -10.87 -3.52 4.72
N THR A 52 -10.45 -3.03 3.57
CA THR A 52 -11.32 -2.81 2.41
C THR A 52 -10.80 -3.64 1.25
N ASP A 53 -11.63 -4.48 0.65
CA ASP A 53 -11.36 -5.17 -0.62
C ASP A 53 -12.60 -5.01 -1.50
N LEU A 54 -12.55 -4.11 -2.48
CA LEU A 54 -13.72 -3.74 -3.27
C LEU A 54 -13.40 -3.75 -4.77
N ASP A 55 -14.33 -4.25 -5.57
CA ASP A 55 -14.35 -4.00 -7.00
C ASP A 55 -15.05 -2.67 -7.25
N VAL A 56 -14.26 -1.65 -7.60
CA VAL A 56 -14.79 -0.31 -7.81
C VAL A 56 -15.03 -0.10 -9.30
N ASP A 57 -16.30 -0.04 -9.67
CA ASP A 57 -16.73 0.33 -11.02
C ASP A 57 -16.81 1.87 -11.09
N ASN A 58 -15.87 2.50 -11.80
CA ASN A 58 -15.66 3.96 -11.74
C ASN A 58 -16.65 4.76 -12.60
N SER A 59 -17.92 4.34 -12.59
CA SER A 59 -19.02 5.03 -13.28
C SER A 59 -19.50 6.28 -12.52
N GLU A 60 -19.22 6.37 -11.22
CA GLU A 60 -19.48 7.55 -10.39
C GLU A 60 -18.24 7.92 -9.58
N VAL A 61 -17.48 8.90 -10.07
CA VAL A 61 -16.39 9.52 -9.31
C VAL A 61 -17.00 10.18 -8.08
N VAL A 62 -16.98 9.46 -6.95
CA VAL A 62 -17.41 10.05 -5.67
C VAL A 62 -16.32 11.04 -5.26
N PRO A 63 -16.64 12.33 -5.06
CA PRO A 63 -15.63 13.30 -4.64
C PRO A 63 -14.97 12.84 -3.33
N PRO A 64 -13.71 13.21 -3.10
CA PRO A 64 -13.04 12.90 -1.83
C PRO A 64 -13.93 13.36 -0.69
N LEU A 65 -14.19 12.45 0.25
CA LEU A 65 -15.00 12.77 1.43
C LEU A 65 -14.31 13.93 2.16
N ASN A 66 -14.94 15.11 2.14
CA ASN A 66 -14.40 16.28 2.80
C ASN A 66 -14.32 16.04 4.32
N GLY A 67 -13.12 16.21 4.88
CA GLY A 67 -12.80 15.95 6.29
C GLY A 67 -12.39 14.51 6.55
N ASN A 68 -11.85 14.23 7.75
CA ASN A 68 -11.35 12.91 8.20
C ASN A 68 -12.33 11.73 8.03
N LYS A 69 -13.56 11.91 7.55
CA LYS A 69 -14.63 10.89 7.44
C LYS A 69 -14.43 9.82 6.37
N GLY A 70 -13.31 9.82 5.64
CA GLY A 70 -13.07 8.86 4.57
C GLY A 70 -11.63 8.37 4.40
N SER A 71 -10.72 8.68 5.32
CA SER A 71 -9.28 8.40 5.13
C SER A 71 -8.96 6.92 4.90
N CYS A 72 -9.83 6.03 5.38
CA CYS A 72 -9.62 4.58 5.30
C CYS A 72 -10.36 3.89 4.15
N LEU A 73 -11.06 4.64 3.29
CA LEU A 73 -11.59 4.12 2.03
C LEU A 73 -10.59 4.40 0.90
N PRO A 74 -10.52 3.55 -0.15
CA PRO A 74 -9.70 3.84 -1.31
C PRO A 74 -10.12 5.15 -1.98
N GLU A 75 -9.14 6.02 -2.24
CA GLU A 75 -9.35 7.25 -3.00
C GLU A 75 -9.24 6.93 -4.50
N LEU A 76 -10.29 7.25 -5.25
CA LEU A 76 -10.31 7.10 -6.70
C LEU A 76 -9.89 8.42 -7.33
N SER A 77 -8.95 8.37 -8.27
CA SER A 77 -8.53 9.56 -8.99
C SER A 77 -9.42 9.77 -10.23
N PRO A 78 -9.55 11.00 -10.74
CA PRO A 78 -10.22 11.24 -12.01
C PRO A 78 -9.55 10.54 -13.21
N ALA A 79 -8.26 10.17 -13.09
CA ALA A 79 -7.53 9.44 -14.12
C ALA A 79 -8.02 8.00 -14.28
N ASP A 80 -8.74 7.49 -13.28
CA ASP A 80 -9.24 6.12 -13.22
C ASP A 80 -10.62 5.95 -13.91
N ALA A 81 -11.19 7.04 -14.47
CA ALA A 81 -12.59 7.08 -14.90
C ALA A 81 -12.88 6.10 -16.05
N GLY A 82 -13.88 5.23 -15.86
CA GLY A 82 -14.29 4.23 -16.85
C GLY A 82 -13.52 2.92 -16.83
N GLU A 83 -12.58 2.72 -15.90
CA GLU A 83 -11.89 1.46 -15.66
C GLU A 83 -12.44 0.73 -14.43
N ARG A 84 -12.46 -0.61 -14.47
CA ARG A 84 -12.76 -1.45 -13.30
C ARG A 84 -11.48 -1.62 -12.48
N ILE A 85 -11.46 -1.08 -11.27
CA ILE A 85 -10.30 -1.13 -10.37
C ILE A 85 -10.57 -2.08 -9.21
N LYS A 86 -9.65 -3.02 -8.98
CA LYS A 86 -9.63 -3.78 -7.73
C LYS A 86 -8.92 -2.96 -6.67
N ALA A 87 -9.67 -2.43 -5.73
CA ALA A 87 -9.15 -1.56 -4.68
C ALA A 87 -9.05 -2.31 -3.34
N PHE A 88 -7.83 -2.47 -2.86
CA PHE A 88 -7.53 -3.02 -1.54
C PHE A 88 -6.92 -1.94 -0.64
N LYS A 89 -7.40 -1.81 0.60
CA LYS A 89 -6.86 -0.87 1.57
C LYS A 89 -6.85 -1.45 2.98
N LEU A 90 -5.70 -1.35 3.64
CA LEU A 90 -5.52 -1.72 5.05
C LEU A 90 -5.12 -0.50 5.87
N CYS A 91 -5.96 -0.11 6.82
CA CYS A 91 -5.72 1.05 7.68
C CYS A 91 -5.73 0.66 9.15
N ALA A 92 -4.77 1.16 9.92
CA ALA A 92 -4.67 0.94 11.36
C ALA A 92 -4.65 2.27 12.15
N PRO A 93 -5.70 3.11 12.05
CA PRO A 93 -5.67 4.49 12.54
C PRO A 93 -5.59 4.61 14.07
N ASN A 94 -6.14 3.65 14.83
CA ASN A 94 -6.14 3.66 16.30
C ASN A 94 -5.16 2.70 16.97
N PHE A 95 -4.23 2.09 16.22
CA PHE A 95 -3.11 1.36 16.83
C PHE A 95 -2.18 2.25 17.67
N ARG A 96 -2.45 3.56 17.71
CA ARG A 96 -1.69 4.63 18.37
C ARG A 96 -1.90 4.76 19.89
N ARG A 97 -2.80 3.99 20.50
CA ARG A 97 -3.22 4.21 21.90
C ARG A 97 -2.23 3.60 22.91
N ASP A 98 -1.26 4.44 23.27
CA ASP A 98 -0.31 4.40 24.39
C ASP A 98 0.70 3.25 24.51
N GLU A 99 0.52 2.10 23.86
CA GLU A 99 1.57 1.06 23.72
C GLU A 99 1.36 0.35 22.38
N LEU A 100 2.05 0.81 21.32
CA LEU A 100 2.05 0.09 20.05
C LEU A 100 2.73 -1.26 20.25
N ASP A 101 1.93 -2.32 20.23
CA ASP A 101 2.44 -3.68 20.12
C ASP A 101 2.76 -3.95 18.63
N GLU A 102 4.03 -3.78 18.28
CA GLU A 102 4.54 -4.00 16.93
C GLU A 102 4.35 -5.44 16.45
N ASP A 103 4.37 -6.43 17.35
CA ASP A 103 4.13 -7.83 17.01
C ASP A 103 2.62 -8.09 16.77
N GLU A 104 1.75 -7.48 17.57
CA GLU A 104 0.29 -7.51 17.33
C GLU A 104 -0.03 -6.92 15.95
N LEU A 105 0.49 -5.72 15.64
CA LEU A 105 0.29 -5.08 14.33
C LEU A 105 0.81 -5.95 13.18
N LYS A 106 2.01 -6.53 13.33
CA LYS A 106 2.58 -7.45 12.34
C LYS A 106 1.68 -8.65 12.11
N ASN A 107 1.20 -9.30 13.17
CA ASN A 107 0.31 -10.46 13.07
C ASN A 107 -1.01 -10.11 12.38
N PHE A 108 -1.57 -8.93 12.64
CA PHE A 108 -2.75 -8.43 11.92
C PHE A 108 -2.48 -8.31 10.42
N VAL A 109 -1.41 -7.63 10.04
CA VAL A 109 -1.02 -7.44 8.63
C VAL A 109 -0.78 -8.78 7.95
N GLU A 110 0.00 -9.67 8.56
CA GLU A 110 0.27 -11.01 8.02
C GLU A 110 -0.99 -11.84 7.84
N THR A 111 -1.91 -11.80 8.82
CA THR A 111 -3.20 -12.48 8.72
C THR A 111 -3.97 -11.98 7.51
N VAL A 112 -4.16 -10.66 7.39
CA VAL A 112 -4.91 -10.08 6.27
C VAL A 112 -4.29 -10.46 4.92
N LEU A 113 -2.98 -10.30 4.77
CA LEU A 113 -2.29 -10.57 3.51
C LEU A 113 -2.27 -12.07 3.15
N ASN A 114 -2.16 -12.96 4.13
CA ASN A 114 -2.23 -14.41 3.90
C ASN A 114 -3.61 -14.84 3.42
N TYR A 115 -4.69 -14.34 4.04
CA TYR A 115 -6.05 -14.63 3.62
C TYR A 115 -6.35 -14.02 2.24
N LYS A 116 -5.96 -12.77 2.00
CA LYS A 116 -6.12 -12.14 0.68
C LYS A 116 -5.38 -12.92 -0.42
N THR A 117 -4.14 -13.33 -0.15
CA THR A 117 -3.33 -14.14 -1.08
C THR A 117 -4.01 -15.47 -1.44
N ARG A 118 -4.68 -16.09 -0.46
CA ARG A 118 -5.31 -17.41 -0.60
C ARG A 118 -6.69 -17.36 -1.26
N PHE A 119 -7.51 -16.37 -0.95
CA PHE A 119 -8.93 -16.34 -1.32
C PHE A 119 -9.26 -15.41 -2.49
N VAL A 120 -8.54 -14.29 -2.64
CA VAL A 120 -8.85 -13.26 -3.66
C VAL A 120 -7.85 -13.29 -4.80
N ASP A 121 -6.57 -13.43 -4.46
CA ASP A 121 -5.45 -13.20 -5.36
C ASP A 121 -5.09 -14.41 -6.26
N THR A 122 -6.11 -15.08 -6.78
CA THR A 122 -5.97 -16.29 -7.64
C THR A 122 -5.70 -15.92 -9.11
N ILE A 123 -4.91 -16.74 -9.80
CA ILE A 123 -4.24 -16.42 -11.07
C ILE A 123 -5.22 -16.15 -12.24
N GLU A 124 -6.47 -16.63 -12.18
CA GLU A 124 -7.38 -16.65 -13.34
C GLU A 124 -7.94 -15.27 -13.74
N PHE A 125 -7.83 -14.23 -12.90
CA PHE A 125 -8.37 -12.89 -13.21
C PHE A 125 -7.35 -11.75 -13.17
N VAL A 126 -6.17 -11.95 -12.56
CA VAL A 126 -5.18 -10.88 -12.28
C VAL A 126 -4.65 -10.22 -13.53
N ARG A 127 -4.57 -10.95 -14.65
CA ARG A 127 -3.89 -10.43 -15.83
C ARG A 127 -4.59 -9.23 -16.47
N GLN A 128 -5.87 -8.93 -16.27
CA GLN A 128 -6.52 -7.76 -16.90
C GLN A 128 -6.90 -6.65 -15.91
N LEU A 129 -6.49 -6.77 -14.65
CA LEU A 129 -6.92 -5.87 -13.58
C LEU A 129 -5.95 -4.70 -13.40
N HIS A 130 -6.51 -3.50 -13.29
CA HIS A 130 -5.86 -2.37 -12.65
C HIS A 130 -6.11 -2.52 -11.15
N GLU A 131 -5.03 -2.64 -10.38
CA GLU A 131 -5.11 -2.79 -8.93
C GLU A 131 -4.59 -1.55 -8.22
N LYS A 132 -5.33 -1.14 -7.19
CA LYS A 132 -4.91 -0.10 -6.26
C LYS A 132 -4.83 -0.68 -4.87
N ILE A 133 -3.63 -0.75 -4.33
CA ILE A 133 -3.31 -1.32 -3.02
C ILE A 133 -2.82 -0.21 -2.11
N GLU A 134 -3.45 -0.01 -0.96
CA GLU A 134 -3.11 1.03 -0.01
C GLU A 134 -2.86 0.46 1.40
N PHE A 135 -1.78 0.88 2.04
CA PHE A 135 -1.50 0.62 3.44
C PHE A 135 -1.35 1.97 4.15
N GLU A 136 -2.09 2.17 5.24
CA GLU A 136 -1.93 3.32 6.13
C GLU A 136 -1.75 2.82 7.55
N LEU A 137 -0.50 2.69 7.97
CA LEU A 137 -0.11 1.99 9.19
C LEU A 137 0.76 2.89 10.08
N PRO A 138 0.80 2.65 11.41
CA PRO A 138 1.76 3.28 12.29
C PRO A 138 3.19 3.09 11.77
N SER A 139 4.04 4.07 12.05
CA SER A 139 5.45 4.11 11.65
C SER A 139 6.28 3.06 12.41
N ALA A 140 6.18 1.81 11.99
CA ALA A 140 6.84 0.64 12.57
C ALA A 140 7.51 -0.22 11.49
N ILE A 141 8.64 -0.85 11.82
CA ILE A 141 9.37 -1.72 10.89
C ILE A 141 8.77 -3.14 10.89
N SER A 142 8.15 -3.58 11.99
CA SER A 142 7.69 -4.97 12.13
C SER A 142 6.77 -5.50 11.00
N PRO A 143 5.78 -4.76 10.45
CA PRO A 143 4.94 -5.29 9.37
C PRO A 143 5.58 -5.17 7.98
N MET A 144 6.72 -4.47 7.87
CA MET A 144 7.32 -4.05 6.60
C MET A 144 7.60 -5.24 5.67
N HIS A 145 8.30 -6.26 6.17
CA HIS A 145 8.71 -7.40 5.36
C HIS A 145 7.52 -8.08 4.67
N SER A 146 6.41 -8.27 5.39
CA SER A 146 5.20 -8.93 4.89
C SER A 146 4.47 -8.08 3.86
N ILE A 147 4.50 -6.75 3.99
CA ILE A 147 3.96 -5.81 2.98
C ILE A 147 4.82 -5.83 1.72
N LEU A 148 6.14 -5.75 1.86
CA LEU A 148 7.08 -5.73 0.73
C LEU A 148 7.05 -7.04 -0.06
N ASP A 149 7.04 -8.18 0.64
CA ASP A 149 6.88 -9.50 0.04
C ASP A 149 5.55 -9.61 -0.71
N TYR A 150 4.45 -9.15 -0.09
CA TYR A 150 3.15 -9.12 -0.75
C TYR A 150 3.15 -8.27 -2.01
N LEU A 151 3.61 -7.02 -1.95
CA LEU A 151 3.67 -6.12 -3.10
C LEU A 151 4.55 -6.68 -4.23
N THR A 152 5.70 -7.24 -3.88
CA THR A 152 6.62 -7.84 -4.86
C THR A 152 5.96 -9.03 -5.57
N LYS A 153 5.30 -9.93 -4.82
CA LYS A 153 4.52 -11.04 -5.39
C LYS A 153 3.35 -10.58 -6.25
N ARG A 154 2.69 -9.45 -5.90
CA ARG A 154 1.62 -8.87 -6.74
C ARG A 154 2.14 -8.40 -8.09
N VAL A 155 3.27 -7.67 -8.09
CA VAL A 155 3.93 -7.23 -9.33
C VAL A 155 4.32 -8.41 -10.21
N GLU A 156 4.84 -9.48 -9.61
CA GLU A 156 5.19 -10.72 -10.33
C GLU A 156 3.97 -11.38 -10.97
N LYS A 157 2.88 -11.55 -10.20
CA LYS A 157 1.62 -12.15 -10.67
C LYS A 157 1.00 -11.37 -11.83
N LEU A 158 1.14 -10.04 -11.83
CA LEU A 158 0.69 -9.17 -12.93
C LEU A 158 1.60 -9.23 -14.16
N GLY A 159 2.80 -9.81 -14.03
CA GLY A 159 3.77 -9.94 -15.13
C GLY A 159 4.45 -8.62 -15.50
N VAL A 160 4.44 -7.62 -14.60
CA VAL A 160 5.14 -6.35 -14.85
C VAL A 160 6.64 -6.61 -14.90
N VAL A 161 7.16 -7.35 -13.91
CA VAL A 161 8.59 -7.61 -13.79
C VAL A 161 8.84 -9.01 -13.28
N ASN A 162 9.94 -9.63 -13.72
CA ASN A 162 10.47 -10.82 -13.07
C ASN A 162 11.19 -10.42 -11.77
N THR A 163 10.61 -10.79 -10.63
CA THR A 163 11.11 -10.44 -9.29
C THR A 163 12.44 -11.09 -8.95
N GLU A 164 12.82 -12.20 -9.58
CA GLU A 164 14.15 -12.79 -9.42
C GLU A 164 15.27 -11.95 -10.06
N GLN A 165 14.92 -11.03 -10.96
CA GLN A 165 15.87 -10.21 -11.74
C GLN A 165 15.78 -8.71 -11.41
N SER A 166 14.64 -8.27 -10.91
CA SER A 166 14.41 -6.89 -10.51
C SER A 166 14.66 -6.75 -9.03
N ASN A 167 15.69 -6.01 -8.65
CA ASN A 167 15.99 -5.64 -7.25
C ASN A 167 14.88 -4.77 -6.61
N LEU A 168 13.63 -4.87 -7.07
CA LEU A 168 12.46 -4.11 -6.64
C LEU A 168 12.27 -4.15 -5.12
N PHE A 169 12.47 -5.31 -4.50
CA PHE A 169 12.40 -5.43 -3.03
C PHE A 169 13.33 -4.43 -2.35
N VAL A 170 14.57 -4.27 -2.84
CA VAL A 170 15.55 -3.33 -2.28
C VAL A 170 15.08 -1.88 -2.43
N ALA A 171 14.53 -1.50 -3.58
CA ALA A 171 14.02 -0.14 -3.78
C ALA A 171 12.84 0.18 -2.85
N LEU A 172 11.92 -0.77 -2.67
CA LEU A 172 10.79 -0.60 -1.77
C LEU A 172 11.21 -0.60 -0.29
N ASP A 173 12.18 -1.44 0.09
CA ASP A 173 12.76 -1.49 1.43
C ASP A 173 13.43 -0.16 1.79
N GLU A 174 14.29 0.36 0.91
CA GLU A 174 14.94 1.66 1.10
C GLU A 174 13.92 2.81 1.19
N ALA A 175 12.88 2.79 0.35
CA ALA A 175 11.82 3.81 0.39
C ALA A 175 11.06 3.78 1.73
N PHE A 176 10.73 2.59 2.23
CA PHE A 176 10.04 2.43 3.51
C PHE A 176 10.93 2.81 4.69
N VAL A 177 12.19 2.37 4.71
CA VAL A 177 13.16 2.74 5.73
C VAL A 177 13.34 4.26 5.76
N ASN A 178 13.40 4.92 4.59
CA ASN A 178 13.44 6.38 4.52
C ASN A 178 12.22 7.02 5.19
N ALA A 179 11.02 6.54 4.91
CA ALA A 179 9.79 7.04 5.52
C ALA A 179 9.77 6.86 7.05
N VAL A 180 10.08 5.66 7.56
CA VAL A 180 10.00 5.35 9.00
C VAL A 180 11.15 5.97 9.79
N LYS A 181 12.39 5.76 9.34
CA LYS A 181 13.59 6.15 10.08
C LYS A 181 13.95 7.62 9.88
N HIS A 182 13.89 8.11 8.64
CA HIS A 182 14.37 9.45 8.31
C HIS A 182 13.24 10.48 8.35
N GLY A 183 12.09 10.18 7.76
CA GLY A 183 10.90 11.03 7.78
C GLY A 183 10.27 11.10 9.17
N ASN A 184 9.75 9.96 9.64
CA ASN A 184 9.02 9.88 10.90
C ASN A 184 9.91 9.76 12.15
N LYS A 185 11.21 9.48 11.99
CA LYS A 185 12.18 9.37 13.10
C LYS A 185 11.78 8.31 14.14
N PHE A 186 11.25 7.17 13.67
CA PHE A 186 10.72 6.09 14.52
C PHE A 186 9.60 6.54 15.48
N ASN A 187 8.91 7.64 15.16
CA ASN A 187 7.79 8.07 15.97
C ASN A 187 6.55 7.20 15.67
N ALA A 188 6.27 6.24 16.55
CA ALA A 188 5.11 5.34 16.46
C ALA A 188 3.74 6.06 16.46
N GLN A 189 3.70 7.35 16.87
CA GLN A 189 2.50 8.18 16.77
C GLN A 189 2.26 8.75 15.37
N LYS A 190 3.21 8.56 14.45
CA LYS A 190 3.09 8.94 13.04
C LYS A 190 2.69 7.75 12.17
N MET A 191 2.07 8.02 11.03
CA MET A 191 1.71 7.06 9.99
C MET A 191 2.77 7.03 8.89
N VAL A 192 2.86 5.87 8.23
CA VAL A 192 3.38 5.76 6.87
C VAL A 192 2.25 5.30 5.97
N ARG A 193 2.09 5.98 4.83
CA ARG A 193 1.17 5.59 3.77
C ARG A 193 1.95 5.00 2.61
N ILE A 194 1.54 3.83 2.15
CA ILE A 194 2.06 3.17 0.96
C ILE A 194 0.90 2.98 0.01
N THR A 195 1.06 3.40 -1.23
CA THR A 195 0.11 3.17 -2.32
C THR A 195 0.85 2.45 -3.44
N ALA A 196 0.29 1.36 -3.94
CA ALA A 196 0.74 0.67 -5.14
C ALA A 196 -0.39 0.68 -6.17
N GLU A 197 -0.14 1.27 -7.32
CA GLU A 197 -1.02 1.29 -8.49
C GLU A 197 -0.38 0.39 -9.55
N LEU A 198 -0.99 -0.77 -9.76
CA LEU A 198 -0.41 -1.84 -10.56
C LEU A 198 -1.26 -2.07 -11.81
N THR A 199 -0.60 -2.04 -12.96
CA THR A 199 -1.17 -2.37 -14.27
C THR A 199 -0.23 -3.34 -14.98
N ARG A 200 -0.62 -3.87 -16.15
CA ARG A 200 0.32 -4.62 -17.00
C ARG A 200 1.50 -3.79 -17.50
N GLN A 201 1.34 -2.47 -17.60
CA GLN A 201 2.33 -1.60 -18.22
C GLN A 201 3.37 -1.13 -17.22
N GLU A 202 2.95 -0.91 -15.97
CA GLU A 202 3.81 -0.40 -14.92
C GLU A 202 3.29 -0.74 -13.52
N ALA A 203 4.22 -0.76 -12.58
CA ALA A 203 3.99 -0.76 -11.14
C ALA A 203 4.44 0.60 -10.60
N ARG A 204 3.48 1.38 -10.10
CA ARG A 204 3.70 2.68 -9.49
C ARG A 204 3.56 2.56 -7.97
N PHE A 205 4.57 2.98 -7.25
CA PHE A 205 4.60 2.99 -5.80
C PHE A 205 4.70 4.41 -5.29
N THR A 206 3.91 4.75 -4.27
CA THR A 206 4.03 6.01 -3.54
C THR A 206 4.19 5.70 -2.06
N VAL A 207 5.27 6.17 -1.44
CA VAL A 207 5.54 6.06 -0.01
C VAL A 207 5.53 7.48 0.58
N GLU A 208 4.72 7.70 1.61
CA GLU A 208 4.55 8.99 2.26
C GLU A 208 4.67 8.87 3.78
N ASP A 209 5.42 9.78 4.38
CA ASP A 209 5.58 9.92 5.83
C ASP A 209 5.03 11.27 6.36
N GLU A 210 4.85 11.37 7.67
CA GLU A 210 4.39 12.58 8.36
C GLU A 210 5.57 13.44 8.89
N GLY A 211 6.77 13.22 8.36
CA GLY A 211 7.98 13.99 8.63
C GLY A 211 7.95 15.38 8.01
N ASP A 212 8.94 16.20 8.38
CA ASP A 212 9.11 17.54 7.82
C ASP A 212 9.56 17.52 6.35
N GLY A 213 10.02 16.34 5.88
CA GLY A 213 10.63 16.14 4.58
C GLY A 213 12.06 16.66 4.53
N PHE A 214 12.62 16.74 3.32
CA PHE A 214 13.98 17.18 3.09
C PHE A 214 14.12 17.86 1.72
N ASP A 215 15.18 18.64 1.53
CA ASP A 215 15.43 19.30 0.24
C ASP A 215 15.88 18.27 -0.80
N VAL A 216 14.99 17.96 -1.73
CA VAL A 216 15.21 17.00 -2.83
C VAL A 216 16.37 17.46 -3.73
N ASN A 217 16.59 18.77 -3.88
CA ASN A 217 17.66 19.30 -4.71
C ASN A 217 19.04 19.16 -4.05
N SER A 218 19.08 18.84 -2.75
CA SER A 218 20.30 18.53 -2.03
C SER A 218 20.74 17.07 -2.19
N ILE A 219 19.91 16.22 -2.81
CA ILE A 219 20.30 14.83 -3.13
C ILE A 219 21.43 14.90 -4.17
N PRO A 220 22.62 14.37 -3.85
CA PRO A 220 23.73 14.32 -4.80
C PRO A 220 23.33 13.51 -6.04
N ASP A 221 23.82 13.91 -7.22
CA ASP A 221 23.53 13.21 -8.48
C ASP A 221 23.89 11.71 -8.34
N PRO A 222 22.91 10.80 -8.50
CA PRO A 222 23.14 9.39 -8.32
C PRO A 222 24.06 8.76 -9.37
N LEU A 223 24.26 9.43 -10.51
CA LEU A 223 25.09 8.98 -11.61
C LEU A 223 26.55 9.47 -11.48
N ASP A 224 26.85 10.31 -10.49
CA ASP A 224 28.20 10.81 -10.23
C ASP A 224 29.07 9.72 -9.55
N PRO A 225 30.21 9.32 -10.17
CA PRO A 225 31.11 8.32 -9.60
C PRO A 225 31.63 8.65 -8.20
N GLU A 226 31.71 9.93 -7.81
CA GLU A 226 32.16 10.33 -6.47
C GLU A 226 31.14 9.97 -5.38
N ASN A 227 29.85 9.89 -5.73
CA ASN A 227 28.78 9.51 -4.81
C ASN A 227 28.71 7.99 -4.58
N LEU A 228 29.28 7.17 -5.47
CA LEU A 228 29.36 5.70 -5.32
C LEU A 228 30.17 5.26 -4.08
N PHE A 229 31.14 6.08 -3.65
CA PHE A 229 32.05 5.75 -2.53
C PHE A 229 31.57 6.25 -1.16
N LYS A 230 30.49 7.04 -1.08
CA LYS A 230 29.94 7.52 0.22
C LYS A 230 29.29 6.37 0.99
N THR A 231 29.50 6.26 2.29
CA THR A 231 29.00 5.15 3.15
C THR A 231 27.59 5.38 3.73
N SER A 232 27.03 6.57 3.55
CA SER A 232 25.68 6.95 3.98
C SER A 232 24.96 7.70 2.85
N GLY A 233 23.62 7.66 2.83
CA GLY A 233 22.80 8.30 1.79
C GLY A 233 22.67 7.49 0.49
N ARG A 234 22.99 6.19 0.51
CA ARG A 234 22.87 5.31 -0.66
C ARG A 234 21.44 4.88 -1.00
N GLY A 235 20.49 5.00 -0.07
CA GLY A 235 19.11 4.55 -0.31
C GLY A 235 18.48 5.20 -1.54
N CYS A 236 18.63 6.53 -1.68
CA CYS A 236 18.19 7.23 -2.90
C CYS A 236 18.92 6.75 -4.16
N LEU A 237 20.21 6.41 -4.07
CA LEU A 237 20.97 5.86 -5.19
C LEU A 237 20.43 4.50 -5.63
N PHE A 238 20.13 3.61 -4.69
CA PHE A 238 19.56 2.30 -4.98
C PHE A 238 18.20 2.44 -5.66
N ILE A 239 17.32 3.28 -5.09
CA ILE A 239 16.01 3.58 -5.66
C ILE A 239 16.15 4.09 -7.11
N CYS A 240 17.01 5.08 -7.35
CA CYS A 240 17.24 5.65 -8.69
C CYS A 240 17.85 4.65 -9.69
N ASN A 241 18.65 3.68 -9.22
CA ASN A 241 19.25 2.68 -10.09
C ASN A 241 18.30 1.52 -10.43
N ILE A 242 17.28 1.28 -9.61
CA ILE A 242 16.36 0.14 -9.75
C ILE A 242 15.07 0.53 -10.46
N MET A 243 14.54 1.71 -10.14
CA MET A 243 13.27 2.23 -10.64
C MET A 243 13.50 3.05 -11.92
N ASP A 244 12.52 3.05 -12.83
CA ASP A 244 12.64 3.76 -14.11
C ASP A 244 12.29 5.25 -13.97
N GLU A 245 11.40 5.58 -13.04
CA GLU A 245 11.07 6.97 -12.68
C GLU A 245 11.04 7.13 -11.17
N VAL A 246 11.60 8.22 -10.67
CA VAL A 246 11.66 8.56 -9.25
C VAL A 246 11.35 10.04 -9.09
N LYS A 247 10.39 10.37 -8.23
CA LYS A 247 9.97 11.73 -7.97
C LYS A 247 9.60 11.92 -6.51
N TYR A 248 10.16 12.94 -5.89
CA TYR A 248 9.70 13.41 -4.58
C TYR A 248 8.74 14.59 -4.76
N ASN A 249 7.83 14.78 -3.79
CA ASN A 249 7.05 16.01 -3.68
C ASN A 249 7.92 17.20 -3.24
N GLU A 250 7.39 18.42 -3.32
CA GLU A 250 8.14 19.64 -2.95
C GLU A 250 8.63 19.64 -1.50
N ARG A 251 7.85 19.04 -0.59
CA ARG A 251 8.24 18.90 0.82
C ARG A 251 9.34 17.87 1.02
N GLY A 252 9.46 16.88 0.14
CA GLY A 252 10.41 15.75 0.27
C GLY A 252 9.98 14.67 1.27
N ASN A 253 8.70 14.59 1.63
CA ASN A 253 8.15 13.55 2.52
C ASN A 253 7.25 12.53 1.79
N ARG A 254 7.14 12.64 0.46
CA ARG A 254 6.44 11.71 -0.39
C ARG A 254 7.31 11.36 -1.58
N LEU A 255 7.58 10.07 -1.73
CA LEU A 255 8.34 9.46 -2.81
C LEU A 255 7.41 8.68 -3.72
N THR A 256 7.37 9.02 -5.00
CA THR A 256 6.72 8.23 -6.06
C THR A 256 7.79 7.58 -6.93
N MET A 257 7.67 6.28 -7.16
CA MET A 257 8.56 5.47 -7.97
C MET A 257 7.76 4.66 -8.99
N VAL A 258 8.26 4.53 -10.21
CA VAL A 258 7.61 3.75 -11.28
C VAL A 258 8.57 2.71 -11.81
N LYS A 259 8.10 1.47 -11.94
CA LYS A 259 8.78 0.40 -12.65
C LYS A 259 7.93 -0.03 -13.83
N LYS A 260 8.46 0.08 -15.04
CA LYS A 260 7.79 -0.25 -16.30
C LYS A 260 7.96 -1.73 -16.60
N SER A 261 7.01 -2.27 -17.35
CA SER A 261 7.05 -3.67 -17.77
C SER A 261 8.17 -3.91 -18.76
N GLU A 262 8.88 -5.02 -18.57
CA GLU A 262 9.97 -5.46 -19.48
C GLU A 262 9.45 -5.99 -20.82
N ASN A 263 8.14 -6.24 -20.96
CA ASN A 263 7.57 -6.85 -22.16
C ASN A 263 6.32 -6.11 -22.70
N PRO A 264 6.49 -4.91 -23.28
CA PRO A 264 5.39 -4.08 -23.76
C PRO A 264 4.66 -4.62 -25.02
N GLU A 265 5.18 -5.67 -25.68
CA GLU A 265 4.68 -6.13 -26.98
C GLU A 265 3.40 -6.99 -26.94
N PHE A 266 2.98 -7.50 -25.78
CA PHE A 266 1.69 -8.22 -25.63
C PHE A 266 0.45 -7.28 -25.70
N VAL A 267 0.65 -5.98 -25.95
CA VAL A 267 -0.40 -4.94 -25.95
C VAL A 267 -1.01 -4.70 -27.34
N LYS A 268 -0.44 -5.23 -28.43
CA LYS A 268 -0.90 -4.95 -29.81
C LYS A 268 -1.81 -5.99 -30.46
N SER A 269 -2.11 -7.11 -29.81
CA SER A 269 -2.93 -8.18 -30.41
C SER A 269 -4.27 -8.37 -29.69
N GLU A 270 -5.15 -7.38 -29.74
CA GLU A 270 -6.59 -7.53 -29.57
C GLU A 270 -7.26 -6.24 -30.07
N LYS A 271 -7.38 -6.14 -31.39
CA LYS A 271 -8.32 -5.25 -32.07
C LYS A 271 -9.44 -6.11 -32.64
#